data_AF-A0A4Y7U5I2-F1
#
_entry.id   AF-A0A4Y7U5I2-F1
#
_cell.length_a   1.000
_cell.length_b   1.000
_cell.length_c   1.000
_cell.angle_alpha   90.00
_cell.angle_beta   90.00
_cell.angle_gamma   90.00
#
_symmetry.space_group_name_H-M   'P 1'
#
loop_
_entity.id
_entity.type
_entity.pdbx_description
1 polymer ?
#
loop_
_entity_poly.entity_id
_entity_poly.type
_entity_poly.pdbx_seq_one_letter_code
_entity_poly.pdbx_strand_id
1 'polypeptide(L)' 'ILKKSELFESLVEQVHGRVISDPVIAGEYFTVSWSADMTFKGRDRFTTDEICVYKVQEGKIVFEQFFY' A
#
# COMPACT_ATOMS: atom_id res chain seq x y z
N ILE A 1 7.23 7.91 4.19
CA ILE A 1 7.15 6.47 4.47
C ILE A 1 6.25 6.23 5.68
N LEU A 2 6.74 6.04 6.91
CA LEU A 2 5.87 5.60 8.04
C LEU A 2 4.61 6.46 8.30
N LYS A 3 4.71 7.79 8.28
CA LYS A 3 3.58 8.67 8.63
C LYS A 3 2.34 8.52 7.73
N LYS A 4 2.51 8.21 6.43
CA LYS A 4 1.38 8.05 5.51
C LYS A 4 0.66 6.72 5.76
N SER A 5 1.43 5.66 6.01
CA SER A 5 0.90 4.34 6.38
C SER A 5 0.19 4.39 7.73
N GLU A 6 0.78 5.05 8.74
CA GLU A 6 0.18 5.21 10.07
C GLU A 6 -1.13 5.99 10.02
N LEU A 7 -1.19 7.07 9.23
CA LEU A 7 -2.42 7.84 9.04
C LEU A 7 -3.51 6.96 8.41
N PHE A 8 -3.17 6.23 7.36
CA PHE A 8 -4.09 5.34 6.68
C PHE A 8 -4.62 4.26 7.63
N GLU A 9 -3.75 3.58 8.39
CA GLU A 9 -4.14 2.57 9.38
C GLU A 9 -5.03 3.15 10.48
N SER A 10 -4.79 4.40 10.93
CA SER A 10 -5.58 5.03 11.98
C SER A 10 -7.06 5.28 11.59
N LEU A 11 -7.30 5.42 10.28
CA LEU A 11 -8.62 5.67 9.69
C LEU A 11 -9.40 4.38 9.43
N VAL A 12 -8.72 3.24 9.29
CA VAL A 12 -9.36 1.93 9.06
C VAL A 12 -10.05 1.46 10.33
N GLU A 13 -11.33 1.12 10.20
CA GLU A 13 -12.13 0.48 11.24
C GLU A 13 -12.08 -1.03 11.10
N GLN A 14 -12.24 -1.54 9.89
CA GLN A 14 -12.20 -2.98 9.60
C GLN A 14 -11.58 -3.27 8.24
N VAL A 15 -10.83 -4.36 8.16
CA VAL A 15 -10.30 -4.91 6.91
C VAL A 15 -11.04 -6.21 6.62
N HIS A 16 -11.68 -6.29 5.46
CA HIS A 16 -12.41 -7.48 5.02
C HIS A 16 -11.53 -8.40 4.17
N GLY A 17 -10.62 -7.82 3.39
CA GLY A 17 -9.69 -8.57 2.56
C GLY A 17 -8.56 -7.70 2.03
N ARG A 18 -7.40 -8.31 1.81
CA ARG A 18 -6.26 -7.69 1.14
C ARG A 18 -5.62 -8.70 0.21
N VAL A 19 -5.27 -8.27 -0.99
CA VAL A 19 -4.53 -9.05 -1.97
C VAL A 19 -3.32 -8.24 -2.39
N ILE A 20 -2.15 -8.86 -2.39
CA ILE A 20 -0.90 -8.28 -2.88
C ILE A 20 -0.39 -9.23 -3.96
N SER A 21 0.04 -8.70 -5.10
CA SER A 21 0.64 -9.51 -6.16
C SER A 21 2.05 -9.96 -5.79
N ASP A 22 2.56 -10.92 -6.56
CA ASP A 22 4.01 -11.11 -6.62
C ASP A 22 4.70 -9.81 -7.05
N PRO A 23 5.91 -9.52 -6.53
CA PRO A 23 6.63 -8.31 -6.88
C PRO A 23 7.23 -8.41 -8.28
N VAL A 24 7.19 -7.30 -9.01
CA VAL A 24 7.99 -7.10 -10.22
C VAL A 24 9.23 -6.29 -9.84
N ILE A 25 10.41 -6.83 -10.11
CA ILE A 25 11.70 -6.26 -9.70
C ILE A 25 12.45 -5.73 -10.93
N ALA A 26 12.98 -4.52 -10.82
CA ALA A 26 13.81 -3.89 -11.84
C ALA A 26 14.94 -3.06 -11.20
N GLY A 27 16.14 -3.65 -11.11
CA GLY A 27 17.30 -3.00 -10.49
C GLY A 27 17.09 -2.70 -9.01
N GLU A 28 17.27 -1.44 -8.61
CA GLU A 28 17.00 -0.96 -7.25
C GLU A 28 15.49 -0.76 -6.96
N TYR A 29 14.61 -1.05 -7.91
CA TYR A 29 13.17 -0.84 -7.75
C TYR A 29 12.42 -2.16 -7.66
N PHE A 30 11.33 -2.16 -6.89
CA PHE A 30 10.30 -3.19 -6.98
C PHE A 30 8.92 -2.55 -6.94
N THR A 31 7.95 -3.25 -7.52
CA THR A 31 6.54 -2.84 -7.50
C THR A 31 5.62 -4.00 -7.20
N VAL A 32 4.51 -3.70 -6.54
CA VAL A 32 3.41 -4.64 -6.27
C VAL A 32 2.09 -3.95 -6.58
N SER A 33 1.10 -4.70 -7.06
CA SER A 33 -0.29 -4.25 -6.99
C SER A 33 -0.88 -4.64 -5.65
N TRP A 34 -1.62 -3.73 -5.04
CA TRP A 34 -2.32 -3.94 -3.78
C TRP A 34 -3.80 -3.67 -3.98
N SER A 35 -4.65 -4.62 -3.61
CA SER A 35 -6.09 -4.44 -3.53
C SER A 35 -6.52 -4.63 -2.09
N ALA A 36 -7.37 -3.74 -1.59
CA ALA A 36 -7.90 -3.85 -0.24
C ALA A 36 -9.37 -3.51 -0.18
N ASP A 37 -10.11 -4.36 0.52
CA ASP A 37 -11.50 -4.19 0.87
C ASP A 37 -11.60 -3.86 2.35
N MET A 38 -12.10 -2.68 2.67
CA MET A 38 -12.03 -2.12 4.01
C MET A 38 -13.17 -1.15 4.30
N THR A 39 -13.40 -0.94 5.59
CA THR A 39 -14.35 0.03 6.14
C THR A 39 -13.53 1.06 6.93
N PHE A 40 -13.67 2.34 6.57
CA PHE A 40 -13.10 3.44 7.36
C PHE A 40 -14.08 3.86 8.46
N LYS A 41 -13.55 4.43 9.55
CA LYS A 41 -14.36 4.95 10.65
C LYS A 41 -15.40 5.94 10.15
N GLY A 42 -16.68 5.60 10.35
CA GLY A 42 -17.81 6.45 9.95
C GLY A 42 -18.04 6.54 8.44
N ARG A 43 -17.53 5.58 7.65
CA ARG A 43 -17.82 5.46 6.20
C ARG A 43 -18.23 4.04 5.83
N ASP A 44 -18.91 3.92 4.69
CA ASP A 44 -19.27 2.62 4.12
C ASP A 44 -18.04 1.83 3.66
N ARG A 45 -18.22 0.53 3.49
CA ARG A 45 -17.23 -0.39 2.93
C ARG A 45 -16.86 0.02 1.51
N PHE A 46 -15.57 0.03 1.19
CA PHE A 46 -15.05 0.36 -0.12
C PHE A 46 -13.86 -0.53 -0.46
N THR A 47 -13.61 -0.67 -1.76
CA THR A 47 -12.44 -1.35 -2.31
C THR A 47 -11.51 -0.32 -2.90
N THR A 48 -10.21 -0.46 -2.65
CA THR A 48 -9.15 0.36 -3.23
C THR A 48 -8.16 -0.53 -3.94
N ASP A 49 -7.70 -0.10 -5.11
CA ASP A 49 -6.66 -0.75 -5.89
C ASP A 49 -5.52 0.25 -6.09
N GLU A 50 -4.30 -0.17 -5.77
CA GLU A 50 -3.12 0.69 -5.82
C GLU A 50 -1.95 -0.05 -6.48
N ILE A 51 -1.14 0.69 -7.24
CA ILE A 51 0.21 0.24 -7.61
C ILE A 51 1.21 0.95 -6.71
N CYS A 52 1.96 0.14 -5.96
CA CYS A 52 3.00 0.62 -5.06
C CYS A 52 4.37 0.44 -5.73
N VAL A 53 5.11 1.53 -5.91
CA VAL A 53 6.47 1.53 -6.45
C VAL A 53 7.44 1.94 -5.35
N TYR A 54 8.51 1.17 -5.19
CA TYR A 54 9.53 1.39 -4.17
C TYR A 54 10.93 1.39 -4.77
N LYS A 55 11.82 2.20 -4.20
CA LYS A 55 13.27 2.12 -4.44
C LYS A 55 13.98 1.65 -3.18
N VAL A 56 14.88 0.68 -3.31
CA VAL A 56 15.69 0.12 -2.23
C VAL A 56 17.15 0.52 -2.42
N GLN A 57 17.76 1.09 -1.38
CA GLN A 57 19.20 1.33 -1.30
C GLN A 57 19.71 0.87 0.05
N GLU A 58 20.83 0.15 0.07
CA GLU A 58 21.43 -0.41 1.30
C GLU A 58 20.42 -1.24 2.15
N GLY A 59 19.54 -1.98 1.48
CA GLY A 59 18.50 -2.79 2.12
C GLY A 59 17.34 -1.99 2.73
N LYS A 60 17.26 -0.68 2.49
CA LYS A 60 16.19 0.20 3.00
C LYS A 60 15.40 0.81 1.86
N ILE A 61 14.09 0.97 2.06
CA ILE A 61 13.24 1.71 1.12
C ILE A 61 13.55 3.21 1.28
N VAL A 62 14.07 3.83 0.22
CA VAL A 62 14.43 5.26 0.18
C VAL A 62 13.42 6.11 -0.61
N PHE A 63 12.53 5.47 -1.36
CA PHE A 63 11.49 6.12 -2.14
C PHE A 63 10.23 5.24 -2.18
N GLU A 64 9.07 5.89 -2.13
CA GLU A 64 7.76 5.26 -2.31
C GLU A 64 6.90 6.17 -3.20
N GLN A 65 6.15 5.57 -4.12
CA GLN A 65 5.11 6.24 -4.89
C GLN A 65 3.93 5.31 -5.08
N PHE A 66 2.73 5.86 -4.92
CA PHE A 66 1.47 5.14 -5.00
C PHE A 66 0.65 5.72 -6.16
N PHE A 67 0.11 4.85 -6.99
CA PHE A 67 -0.83 5.18 -8.05
C PHE A 67 -2.18 4.56 -7.68
N TYR A 68 -3.24 5.37 -7.71
CA TYR A 68 -4.62 5.06 -7.30
C TYR A 68 -5.60 5.51 -8.38
#